data_AF-A3CTN5-F1
#
_entry.id   AF-A3CTN5-F1
#
_cell.length_a   1.000
_cell.length_b   1.000
_cell.length_c   1.000
_cell.angle_alpha   90.00
_cell.angle_beta   90.00
_cell.angle_gamma   90.00
#
_symmetry.space_group_name_H-M   'P 1'
#
loop_
_entity.id
_entity.type
_entity.pdbx_description
1 polymer ?
#
loop_
_entity_poly.entity_id
_entity_poly.type
_entity_poly.pdbx_seq_one_letter_code
_entity_poly.pdbx_strand_id
1 'polypeptide(L)'
;MGGIKDSTYLDVQKALARRFSPLDGWQFSWSPAGSAQPEGLLSRRVAGRTERVLVNVKMTPSVPAGAVEALEAAASASNADRAVLVVPGGAAVPEVPEGVDVLEMGNWQIVGGRIAWAKNIERSAFLEEERARRGLA
;
A
#
# COMPACT_ATOMS: atom_id res chain seq x y z
N MET A 1 -7.21 -21.18 -4.78
CA MET A 1 -6.38 -20.52 -3.75
C MET A 1 -5.89 -19.18 -4.30
N GLY A 2 -6.52 -18.05 -3.95
CA GLY A 2 -6.15 -16.72 -4.49
C GLY A 2 -6.77 -15.52 -3.73
N GLY A 3 -7.92 -15.71 -3.09
CA GLY A 3 -8.78 -14.59 -2.63
C GLY A 3 -8.23 -13.60 -1.60
N ILE A 4 -7.17 -13.88 -0.83
CA ILE A 4 -6.60 -12.94 0.16
C ILE A 4 -5.57 -12.00 -0.48
N LYS A 5 -4.76 -12.49 -1.43
CA LYS A 5 -3.84 -11.63 -2.18
C LYS A 5 -4.63 -10.71 -3.10
N ASP A 6 -5.62 -11.25 -3.80
CA ASP A 6 -6.44 -10.48 -4.74
C ASP A 6 -7.21 -9.35 -4.04
N SER A 7 -7.77 -9.61 -2.84
CA SER A 7 -8.50 -8.57 -2.08
C SER A 7 -7.59 -7.44 -1.60
N THR A 8 -6.37 -7.77 -1.18
CA THR A 8 -5.38 -6.79 -0.73
C THR A 8 -4.96 -5.88 -1.89
N TYR A 9 -4.63 -6.45 -3.06
CA TYR A 9 -4.28 -5.66 -4.25
C TYR A 9 -5.44 -4.77 -4.73
N LEU A 10 -6.69 -5.25 -4.63
CA LEU A 10 -7.86 -4.42 -4.95
C LEU A 10 -8.00 -3.22 -4.00
N ASP A 11 -7.76 -3.42 -2.71
CA ASP A 11 -7.79 -2.32 -1.74
C ASP A 11 -6.63 -1.34 -1.95
N VAL A 12 -5.44 -1.83 -2.30
CA VAL A 12 -4.29 -1.00 -2.70
C VAL A 12 -4.65 -0.17 -3.93
N GLN A 13 -5.20 -0.80 -4.98
CA GLN A 13 -5.60 -0.10 -6.19
C GLN A 13 -6.64 0.98 -5.90
N LYS A 14 -7.64 0.72 -5.04
CA LYS A 14 -8.62 1.73 -4.61
C LYS A 14 -7.96 2.87 -3.85
N ALA A 15 -7.01 2.58 -2.96
CA ALA A 15 -6.30 3.60 -2.20
C ALA A 15 -5.46 4.49 -3.12
N LEU A 16 -4.74 3.89 -4.08
CA LEU A 16 -3.97 4.63 -5.08
C LEU A 16 -4.87 5.44 -6.01
N ALA A 17 -6.01 4.90 -6.45
CA ALA A 17 -6.96 5.61 -7.32
C ALA A 17 -7.57 6.87 -6.67
N ARG A 18 -7.56 6.97 -5.34
CA ARG A 18 -7.96 8.21 -4.64
C ARG A 18 -6.93 9.33 -4.79
N ARG A 19 -5.64 8.99 -4.92
CA ARG A 19 -4.52 9.96 -5.10
C ARG A 19 -4.15 10.15 -6.56
N PHE A 20 -4.29 9.10 -7.36
CA PHE A 20 -3.95 9.02 -8.78
C PHE A 20 -5.19 8.59 -9.55
N SER A 21 -6.13 9.52 -9.70
CA SER A 21 -7.46 9.22 -10.24
C SER A 21 -7.36 8.79 -11.70
N PRO A 22 -8.02 7.67 -12.08
CA PRO A 22 -8.21 7.34 -13.50
C PRO A 22 -8.92 8.44 -14.29
N LEU A 23 -9.75 9.26 -13.63
CA LEU A 23 -10.42 10.41 -14.25
C LEU A 23 -9.44 11.50 -14.68
N ASP A 24 -8.28 11.58 -14.02
CA ASP A 24 -7.18 12.48 -14.38
C ASP A 24 -6.22 11.85 -15.40
N GLY A 25 -6.61 10.72 -16.00
CA GLY A 25 -5.85 10.00 -17.02
C GLY A 25 -4.76 9.07 -16.49
N TRP A 26 -4.75 8.77 -15.18
CA TRP A 26 -3.83 7.79 -14.61
C TRP A 26 -4.21 6.36 -14.99
N GLN A 27 -3.22 5.59 -15.43
CA GLN A 27 -3.33 4.19 -15.80
C GLN A 27 -2.46 3.34 -14.89
N PHE A 28 -3.00 2.20 -14.47
CA PHE A 28 -2.37 1.26 -13.55
C PHE A 28 -1.82 0.07 -14.33
N SER A 29 -0.53 -0.23 -14.17
CA SER A 29 0.10 -1.44 -14.69
C SER A 29 0.74 -2.18 -13.53
N TRP A 30 0.25 -3.39 -13.23
CA TRP A 30 0.77 -4.22 -12.16
C TRP A 30 1.80 -5.20 -12.72
N SER A 31 2.92 -5.35 -12.02
CA SER A 31 3.92 -6.37 -12.29
C SER A 31 3.42 -7.73 -11.82
N PRO A 32 3.85 -8.84 -12.46
CA PRO A 32 3.56 -10.18 -11.96
C PRO A 32 4.08 -10.34 -10.52
N ALA A 33 3.29 -11.00 -9.66
CA ALA A 33 3.65 -11.21 -8.26
C ALA A 33 5.02 -11.91 -8.13
N GLY A 34 5.93 -11.32 -7.35
CA GLY A 34 7.28 -11.87 -7.10
C GLY A 34 8.39 -11.29 -7.96
N SER A 35 8.14 -10.24 -8.75
CA SER A 35 9.21 -9.50 -9.43
C SER A 35 10.15 -8.83 -8.41
N ALA A 36 11.45 -8.82 -8.70
CA ALA A 36 12.45 -8.00 -8.00
C ALA A 36 12.26 -6.48 -8.21
N GLN A 37 11.29 -6.12 -9.06
CA GLN A 37 10.92 -4.76 -9.45
C GLN A 37 9.73 -4.26 -8.61
N PRO A 38 9.50 -2.94 -8.57
CA PRO A 38 8.28 -2.37 -8.02
C PRO A 38 7.03 -3.09 -8.55
N GLU A 39 6.09 -3.30 -7.62
CA GLU A 39 4.91 -4.11 -7.84
C GLU A 39 3.93 -3.47 -8.83
N GLY A 40 4.00 -2.15 -9.03
CA GLY A 40 3.22 -1.47 -10.06
C GLY A 40 3.87 -0.20 -10.60
N LEU A 41 3.35 0.24 -11.73
CA LEU A 41 3.64 1.50 -12.39
C LEU A 41 2.32 2.23 -12.64
N LEU A 42 2.24 3.47 -12.17
CA LEU A 42 1.20 4.41 -12.58
C LEU A 42 1.77 5.31 -13.65
N SER A 43 1.00 5.57 -14.70
CA SER A 43 1.39 6.55 -15.71
C SER A 43 0.22 7.38 -16.17
N ARG A 44 0.49 8.64 -16.50
CA ARG A 44 -0.45 9.50 -17.21
C ARG A 44 0.28 10.34 -18.24
N ARG A 45 -0.44 10.82 -19.25
CA ARG A 45 0.08 11.76 -20.23
C ARG A 45 -0.56 13.12 -20.02
N VAL A 46 0.24 14.14 -19.73
CA VAL A 46 -0.22 15.51 -19.50
C VAL A 46 0.68 16.46 -20.28
N ALA A 47 0.09 17.37 -21.05
CA ALA A 47 0.79 18.40 -21.81
C ALA A 47 1.99 17.87 -22.65
N GLY A 48 1.85 16.69 -23.26
CA GLY A 48 2.88 16.06 -24.08
C GLY A 48 4.00 15.32 -23.31
N ARG A 49 4.01 15.39 -21.97
CA ARG A 49 4.91 14.62 -21.11
C ARG A 49 4.20 13.38 -20.57
N THR A 50 4.94 12.28 -20.44
CA THR A 50 4.49 11.11 -19.67
C THR A 50 5.00 11.26 -18.25
N GLU A 51 4.09 11.31 -17.30
CA GLU A 51 4.41 11.19 -15.87
C GLU A 51 4.34 9.73 -15.45
N ARG A 52 5.30 9.29 -14.63
CA ARG A 52 5.46 7.91 -14.14
C ARG A 52 5.64 7.89 -12.64
N VAL A 53 4.91 7.01 -11.97
CA VAL A 53 5.03 6.77 -10.53
C VAL A 53 5.23 5.29 -10.30
N LEU A 54 6.34 4.91 -9.67
CA LEU A 54 6.55 3.54 -9.25
C LEU A 54 5.85 3.26 -7.93
N VAL A 55 5.28 2.08 -7.81
CA VAL A 55 4.57 1.64 -6.62
C VAL A 55 5.21 0.38 -6.11
N ASN A 56 5.60 0.39 -4.83
CA ASN A 56 6.00 -0.81 -4.11
C ASN A 56 5.04 -1.03 -2.96
N VAL A 57 4.50 -2.25 -2.82
CA VAL A 57 3.57 -2.58 -1.75
C VAL A 57 4.31 -3.41 -0.71
N LYS A 58 4.20 -3.02 0.55
CA LYS A 58 4.81 -3.72 1.68
C LYS A 58 3.80 -3.88 2.79
N MET A 59 3.01 -4.96 2.67
CA MET A 59 2.08 -5.39 3.70
C MET A 59 2.83 -6.13 4.81
N THR A 60 3.56 -5.38 5.63
CA THR A 60 4.33 -5.87 6.78
C THR A 60 4.24 -4.86 7.94
N PRO A 61 4.28 -5.31 9.22
CA PRO A 61 4.35 -4.40 10.37
C PRO A 61 5.60 -3.53 10.42
N SER A 62 6.70 -4.00 9.84
CA SER A 62 7.97 -3.27 9.76
C SER A 62 8.55 -3.42 8.36
N VAL A 63 8.77 -2.28 7.71
CA VAL A 63 9.37 -2.23 6.38
C VAL A 63 10.89 -2.29 6.51
N PRO A 64 11.57 -3.22 5.83
CA PRO A 64 13.03 -3.26 5.87
C PRO A 64 13.62 -2.07 5.11
N ALA A 65 14.69 -1.46 5.64
CA ALA A 65 15.39 -0.33 5.01
C ALA A 65 15.76 -0.59 3.55
N GLY A 66 16.28 -1.79 3.25
CA GLY A 66 16.63 -2.19 1.88
C GLY A 66 15.44 -2.20 0.90
N ALA A 67 14.18 -2.24 1.36
CA ALA A 67 13.02 -2.11 0.47
C ALA A 67 12.78 -0.66 0.02
N VAL A 68 13.13 0.31 0.86
CA VAL A 68 13.06 1.75 0.52
C VAL A 68 14.19 2.08 -0.44
N GLU A 69 15.42 1.66 -0.13
CA GLU A 69 16.59 1.83 -1.00
C GLU A 69 16.38 1.19 -2.38
N ALA A 70 15.82 -0.03 -2.43
CA ALA A 70 15.53 -0.69 -3.70
C ALA A 70 14.46 0.06 -4.53
N LEU A 71 13.46 0.65 -3.87
CA LEU A 71 12.45 1.47 -4.54
C LEU A 71 13.06 2.75 -5.11
N GLU A 72 13.90 3.43 -4.34
CA GLU A 72 14.61 4.64 -4.77
C GLU A 72 15.54 4.36 -5.96
N ALA A 73 16.31 3.26 -5.89
CA ALA A 73 17.18 2.83 -6.97
C ALA A 73 16.36 2.51 -8.24
N ALA A 74 15.22 1.83 -8.11
CA ALA A 74 14.33 1.54 -9.24
C ALA A 74 13.69 2.81 -9.82
N ALA A 75 13.32 3.78 -8.98
CA ALA A 75 12.79 5.07 -9.40
C ALA A 75 13.81 5.84 -10.24
N SER A 76 15.05 5.89 -9.77
CA SER A 76 16.16 6.52 -10.47
C SER A 76 16.47 5.83 -11.79
N ALA A 77 16.58 4.49 -11.80
CA ALA A 77 16.93 3.71 -12.99
C ALA A 77 15.88 3.79 -14.11
N SER A 78 14.60 3.92 -13.75
CA SER A 78 13.49 4.00 -14.71
C SER A 78 13.09 5.42 -15.10
N ASN A 79 13.78 6.43 -14.57
CA ASN A 79 13.41 7.85 -14.70
C ASN A 79 11.95 8.09 -14.31
N ALA A 80 11.51 7.50 -13.19
CA ALA A 80 10.20 7.76 -12.63
C ALA A 80 10.16 9.17 -12.01
N ASP A 81 9.05 9.88 -12.19
CA ASP A 81 8.89 11.22 -11.61
C ASP A 81 8.69 11.15 -10.10
N ARG A 82 8.11 10.06 -9.59
CA ARG A 82 7.91 9.78 -8.16
C ARG A 82 7.95 8.30 -7.86
N ALA A 83 8.16 7.97 -6.59
CA ALA A 83 7.97 6.63 -6.06
C ALA A 83 6.97 6.65 -4.90
N VAL A 84 6.18 5.60 -4.77
CA VAL A 84 5.19 5.43 -3.70
C VAL A 84 5.39 4.09 -3.02
N LEU A 85 5.61 4.12 -1.71
CA LEU A 85 5.62 2.95 -0.84
C LEU A 85 4.25 2.82 -0.17
N VAL A 86 3.53 1.73 -0.45
CA VAL A 86 2.23 1.43 0.15
C VAL A 86 2.43 0.51 1.36
N VAL A 87 1.93 0.91 2.51
CA VAL A 87 2.08 0.18 3.79
C VAL A 87 0.75 0.13 4.55
N PRO A 88 0.53 -0.83 5.46
CA PRO A 88 -0.60 -0.75 6.39
C PRO A 88 -0.43 0.43 7.35
N GLY A 89 -1.54 0.98 7.83
CA GLY A 89 -1.53 2.02 8.85
C GLY A 89 -0.86 1.54 10.14
N GLY A 90 0.01 2.40 10.70
CA GLY A 90 0.82 2.07 11.88
C GLY A 90 1.99 1.12 11.62
N ALA A 91 2.36 0.88 10.35
CA ALA A 91 3.61 0.19 10.03
C ALA A 91 4.82 1.03 10.42
N ALA A 92 5.87 0.39 10.93
CA ALA A 92 7.16 1.02 11.10
C ALA A 92 7.83 1.15 9.73
N VAL A 93 7.97 2.39 9.25
CA VAL A 93 8.68 2.71 8.02
C VAL A 93 10.01 3.37 8.41
N PRO A 94 11.15 2.90 7.86
CA PRO A 94 12.44 3.54 8.08
C PRO A 94 12.47 4.95 7.45
N GLU A 95 13.53 5.70 7.69
CA GLU A 95 13.69 7.04 7.10
C GLU A 95 13.47 7.00 5.59
N VAL A 96 12.57 7.86 5.11
CA VAL A 96 12.12 7.88 3.72
C VAL A 96 12.84 9.02 3.01
N PRO A 97 13.62 8.73 1.95
CA PRO A 97 14.36 9.75 1.23
C PRO A 97 13.41 10.68 0.46
N GLU A 98 13.91 11.89 0.14
CA GLU A 98 13.17 12.83 -0.69
C GLU A 98 12.81 12.19 -2.06
N GLY A 99 11.55 12.33 -2.47
CA GLY A 99 11.05 11.74 -3.72
C GLY A 99 10.37 10.37 -3.58
N VAL A 100 10.42 9.75 -2.40
CA VAL A 100 9.59 8.59 -2.04
C VAL A 100 8.43 9.05 -1.17
N ASP A 101 7.20 8.85 -1.65
CA ASP A 101 5.97 9.10 -0.92
C ASP A 101 5.55 7.83 -0.16
N VAL A 102 5.13 7.95 1.10
CA VAL A 102 4.46 6.84 1.82
C VAL A 102 2.95 6.99 1.70
N LEU A 103 2.27 5.89 1.36
CA LEU A 103 0.83 5.79 1.37
C LEU A 103 0.40 4.73 2.40
N GLU A 104 -0.14 5.21 3.51
CA GLU A 104 -0.71 4.35 4.54
C GLU A 104 -2.13 3.90 4.15
N MET A 105 -2.38 2.60 4.24
CA MET A 105 -3.68 2.02 3.96
C MET A 105 -4.59 2.14 5.17
N GLY A 106 -5.51 3.11 5.17
CA GLY A 106 -6.47 3.28 6.28
C GLY A 106 -7.30 2.03 6.60
N ASN A 107 -7.60 1.19 5.60
CA ASN A 107 -8.38 -0.05 5.78
C ASN A 107 -7.59 -1.20 6.43
N TRP A 108 -6.26 -1.14 6.47
CA TRP A 108 -5.40 -2.20 6.97
C TRP A 108 -4.49 -1.62 8.05
N GLN A 109 -4.60 -2.12 9.28
CA GLN A 109 -3.93 -1.56 10.44
C GLN A 109 -3.03 -2.61 11.10
N ILE A 110 -1.93 -2.16 11.71
CA ILE A 110 -1.12 -3.00 12.58
C ILE A 110 -1.73 -3.00 13.99
N VAL A 111 -2.18 -4.18 14.45
CA VAL A 111 -2.72 -4.40 15.79
C VAL A 111 -1.97 -5.56 16.44
N GLY A 112 -1.32 -5.31 17.58
CA GLY A 112 -0.55 -6.34 18.29
C GLY A 112 0.56 -6.97 17.44
N GLY A 113 1.19 -6.19 16.55
CA GLY A 113 2.22 -6.66 15.63
C GLY A 113 1.70 -7.50 14.46
N ARG A 114 0.38 -7.58 14.24
CA ARG A 114 -0.25 -8.29 13.11
C ARG A 114 -1.03 -7.33 12.24
N ILE A 115 -1.09 -7.62 10.94
CA ILE A 115 -1.90 -6.87 9.99
C ILE A 115 -3.35 -7.34 10.15
N ALA A 116 -4.24 -6.41 10.44
CA ALA A 116 -5.67 -6.67 10.57
C ALA A 116 -6.46 -5.71 9.67
N TRP A 117 -7.56 -6.21 9.11
CA TRP A 117 -8.49 -5.38 8.35
C TRP A 117 -9.36 -4.57 9.30
N ALA A 118 -9.51 -3.27 9.07
CA ALA A 118 -10.22 -2.35 9.97
C ALA A 118 -11.63 -2.84 10.34
N LYS A 119 -12.38 -3.36 9.36
CA LYS A 119 -13.72 -3.95 9.60
C LYS A 119 -13.69 -5.17 10.53
N ASN A 120 -12.62 -5.96 10.49
CA ASN A 120 -12.46 -7.09 11.41
C ASN A 120 -12.09 -6.61 12.82
N ILE A 121 -11.37 -5.49 12.95
CA ILE A 121 -11.06 -4.87 14.25
C ILE A 121 -12.36 -4.37 14.87
N GLU A 122 -13.14 -3.56 14.15
CA GLU A 122 -14.45 -3.06 14.61
C GLU A 122 -15.39 -4.20 15.00
N ARG A 123 -15.47 -5.24 14.17
CA ARG A 123 -16.30 -6.43 14.46
C ARG A 123 -15.81 -7.18 15.70
N SER A 124 -14.50 -7.32 15.89
CA SER A 124 -13.93 -8.01 17.06
C SER A 124 -14.18 -7.21 18.33
N ALA A 125 -13.96 -5.90 18.30
CA ALA A 125 -14.23 -5.01 19.43
C ALA A 125 -15.72 -5.04 19.81
N PHE A 126 -16.62 -4.97 18.82
CA PHE A 126 -18.06 -5.09 19.04
C PHE A 126 -18.45 -6.44 19.65
N LEU A 127 -17.84 -7.54 19.20
CA LEU A 127 -18.11 -8.88 19.76
C LEU A 127 -17.54 -9.05 21.18
N GLU A 128 -16.38 -8.45 21.49
CA GLU A 128 -15.82 -8.43 22.84
C GLU A 128 -16.68 -7.58 23.79
N GLU A 129 -17.16 -6.42 23.34
CA GLU A 129 -18.10 -5.59 24.09
C GLU A 129 -19.42 -6.33 24.37
N GLU A 130 -19.99 -7.02 23.38
CA GLU A 130 -21.17 -7.87 23.57
C GLU A 130 -20.92 -9.03 24.54
N ARG A 131 -19.74 -9.66 24.51
CA ARG A 131 -19.38 -10.74 25.45
C ARG A 131 -19.21 -10.23 26.87
N ALA A 132 -18.53 -9.09 27.04
CA ALA A 132 -18.39 -8.42 28.33
C ALA A 132 -19.76 -8.03 28.90
N ARG A 133 -20.66 -7.48 28.06
CA ARG A 133 -22.05 -7.15 28.46
C ARG A 133 -22.86 -8.37 28.90
N ARG A 134 -22.59 -9.55 28.32
CA ARG A 134 -23.25 -10.81 28.65
C ARG A 134 -22.58 -11.59 29.80
N GLY A 135 -21.50 -11.05 30.39
CA GLY A 135 -20.77 -11.70 31.49
C GLY A 135 -20.08 -13.00 31.09
N LEU A 136 -19.77 -13.19 29.80
CA LEU A 136 -19.13 -14.39 29.26
C LEU A 136 -17.61 -14.23 29.13
N ALA A 137 -17.00 -13.46 30.04
CA ALA A 137 -15.55 -13.19 30.07
C ALA A 137 -14.76 -14.41 30.57
#